data_AF-A0A645DBX8-F1
#
_entry.id   AF-A0A645DBX8-F1
#
_cell.length_a   1.000
_cell.length_b   1.000
_cell.length_c   1.000
_cell.angle_alpha   90.00
_cell.angle_beta   90.00
_cell.angle_gamma   90.00
#
_symmetry.space_group_name_H-M   'P 1'
#
loop_
_entity.id
_entity.type
_entity.pdbx_description
1 polymer ?
#
loop_
_entity_poly.entity_id
_entity_poly.type
_entity_poly.pdbx_seq_one_letter_code
_entity_poly.pdbx_strand_id
1 'polypeptide(L)'
;MSGTKLVHPLAKDKVRMFIGNELYNDDTTPQDIARKSVVVQINADSTVVVSPYDSSMMEVEMLSNAPGYNRYNPSLVQGLTKQRVLWLNYRFRQKNVTTGEFGSWRDVEERLIRIEE
;
A
#
# COMPACT_ATOMS: atom_id res chain seq x y z
N MET A 1 0.50 -2.90 -15.77
CA MET A 1 -0.03 -4.25 -15.49
C MET A 1 -1.14 -4.07 -14.47
N SER A 2 -2.38 -4.51 -14.76
CA SER A 2 -3.51 -4.43 -13.83
C SER A 2 -3.70 -5.80 -13.17
N GLY A 3 -3.83 -5.85 -11.84
CA GLY A 3 -4.06 -7.08 -11.09
C GLY A 3 -4.92 -6.83 -9.86
N THR A 4 -5.44 -7.90 -9.28
CA THR A 4 -6.20 -7.83 -8.02
C THR A 4 -5.23 -7.84 -6.85
N LYS A 5 -5.36 -6.87 -5.94
CA LYS A 5 -4.58 -6.81 -4.70
C LYS A 5 -5.48 -7.16 -3.51
N LEU A 6 -4.99 -8.04 -2.63
CA LEU A 6 -5.65 -8.31 -1.35
C LEU A 6 -5.33 -7.20 -0.36
N VAL A 7 -6.37 -6.70 0.29
CA VAL A 7 -6.32 -5.62 1.27
C VAL A 7 -7.04 -6.11 2.53
N HIS A 8 -6.32 -6.14 3.65
CA HIS A 8 -6.83 -6.63 4.92
C HIS A 8 -7.14 -5.45 5.85
N PRO A 9 -8.33 -5.38 6.47
CA PRO A 9 -8.62 -4.35 7.46
C PRO A 9 -7.75 -4.53 8.71
N LEU A 10 -7.21 -3.42 9.25
CA LEU A 10 -6.51 -3.38 10.54
C LEU A 10 -7.29 -2.55 11.57
N ALA A 11 -7.86 -1.44 11.13
CA ALA A 11 -8.71 -0.56 11.92
C ALA A 11 -9.73 0.13 11.02
N LYS A 12 -10.58 0.98 11.58
CA LYS A 12 -11.59 1.74 10.83
C LYS A 12 -10.99 2.53 9.66
N ASP A 13 -9.82 3.09 9.86
CA ASP A 13 -9.09 4.00 8.96
C ASP A 13 -7.77 3.39 8.44
N LYS A 14 -7.49 2.12 8.74
CA LYS A 14 -6.22 1.46 8.40
C LYS A 14 -6.43 0.13 7.73
N VAL A 15 -5.66 -0.11 6.68
CA VAL A 15 -5.58 -1.39 6.00
C VAL A 15 -4.13 -1.84 5.86
N ARG A 16 -3.92 -3.15 5.82
CA ARG A 16 -2.66 -3.80 5.46
C ARG A 16 -2.76 -4.31 4.03
N MET A 17 -1.71 -4.11 3.26
CA MET A 17 -1.58 -4.70 1.94
C MET A 17 -0.11 -4.98 1.63
N PHE A 18 0.15 -5.86 0.67
CA PHE A 18 1.51 -6.07 0.18
C PHE A 18 1.97 -4.93 -0.72
N ILE A 19 3.27 -4.66 -0.70
CA ILE A 19 3.95 -3.71 -1.59
C ILE A 19 3.89 -4.18 -3.04
N GLY A 20 3.80 -3.26 -3.99
CA GLY A 20 3.94 -3.59 -5.41
C GLY A 20 2.93 -4.63 -5.89
N ASN A 21 3.42 -5.59 -6.67
CA ASN A 21 2.65 -6.73 -7.16
C ASN A 21 2.93 -8.02 -6.36
N GLU A 22 3.43 -7.92 -5.14
CA GLU A 22 3.62 -9.10 -4.28
C GLU A 22 2.26 -9.75 -3.99
N LEU A 23 2.21 -11.08 -4.13
CA LEU A 23 0.98 -11.86 -4.00
C LEU A 23 0.91 -12.54 -2.63
N TYR A 24 -0.29 -12.55 -2.06
CA TYR A 24 -0.65 -13.49 -1.00
C TYR A 24 -0.97 -14.83 -1.63
N ASN A 25 -0.35 -15.89 -1.11
CA ASN A 25 -0.60 -17.28 -1.49
C ASN A 25 -0.74 -18.14 -0.23
N ASP A 26 -1.10 -19.41 -0.40
CA ASP A 26 -1.33 -20.33 0.71
C ASP A 26 -0.07 -20.59 1.57
N ASP A 27 1.11 -20.36 1.00
CA ASP A 27 2.41 -20.51 1.68
C ASP A 27 2.90 -19.23 2.36
N THR A 28 2.10 -18.15 2.35
CA THR A 28 2.51 -16.86 2.93
C THR A 28 2.71 -16.98 4.44
N THR A 29 3.94 -16.76 4.90
CA THR A 29 4.31 -16.86 6.32
C THR A 29 4.10 -15.53 7.07
N PRO A 30 4.04 -15.54 8.41
CA PRO A 30 4.08 -14.32 9.20
C PRO A 30 5.32 -13.45 8.92
N GLN A 31 6.47 -14.07 8.64
CA GLN A 31 7.71 -13.37 8.26
C GLN A 31 7.58 -12.69 6.89
N ASP A 32 6.93 -13.33 5.92
CA ASP A 32 6.60 -12.69 4.64
C ASP A 32 5.69 -11.49 4.86
N ILE A 33 4.67 -11.62 5.72
CA ILE A 33 3.77 -10.51 6.06
C ILE A 33 4.55 -9.34 6.66
N ALA A 34 5.42 -9.60 7.64
CA ALA A 34 6.26 -8.58 8.27
C ALA A 34 7.13 -7.84 7.24
N ARG A 35 7.76 -8.59 6.33
CA ARG A 35 8.70 -8.04 5.35
C ARG A 35 8.03 -7.38 4.15
N LYS A 36 6.87 -7.84 3.70
CA LYS A 36 6.23 -7.43 2.44
C LYS A 36 5.01 -6.54 2.63
N SER A 37 4.57 -6.28 3.86
CA SER A 37 3.37 -5.47 4.10
C SER A 37 3.67 -4.01 4.40
N VAL A 38 2.78 -3.16 3.91
CA VAL A 38 2.62 -1.77 4.35
C VAL A 38 1.26 -1.58 4.99
N VAL A 39 1.19 -0.59 5.86
CA VAL A 39 -0.06 -0.06 6.41
C VAL A 39 -0.39 1.21 5.67
N VAL A 40 -1.60 1.23 5.10
CA VAL A 40 -2.20 2.42 4.51
C VAL A 40 -3.22 2.96 5.48
N GLN A 41 -3.00 4.19 5.94
CA GLN A 41 -3.93 4.94 6.77
C GLN A 41 -4.62 6.01 5.92
N ILE A 42 -5.95 6.06 5.98
CA ILE A 42 -6.78 7.08 5.32
C ILE A 42 -7.21 8.07 6.39
N ASN A 43 -6.71 9.30 6.30
CA ASN A 43 -7.06 10.36 7.24
C ASN A 43 -8.47 10.92 6.95
N ALA A 44 -9.01 11.66 7.91
CA ALA A 44 -10.36 12.25 7.81
C ALA A 44 -10.50 13.27 6.67
N ASP A 45 -9.41 13.90 6.26
CA ASP A 45 -9.33 14.86 5.14
C ASP A 45 -9.06 14.19 3.78
N SER A 46 -9.22 12.86 3.70
CA SER A 46 -8.92 12.05 2.51
C SER A 46 -7.43 11.99 2.11
N THR A 47 -6.51 12.55 2.90
CA THR A 47 -5.08 12.29 2.71
C THR A 47 -4.72 10.88 3.15
N VAL A 48 -3.64 10.34 2.60
CA VAL A 48 -3.20 8.98 2.85
C VAL A 48 -1.76 8.95 3.33
N VAL A 49 -1.49 8.15 4.35
CA VAL A 49 -0.15 7.88 4.86
C VAL A 49 0.16 6.40 4.68
N VAL A 50 1.33 6.09 4.12
CA VAL A 50 1.85 4.74 4.00
C VAL A 50 3.01 4.58 4.99
N SER A 51 2.99 3.49 5.74
CA SER A 51 4.01 3.16 6.75
C SER A 51 4.36 1.68 6.69
N PRO A 52 5.55 1.27 7.16
CA PRO A 52 5.87 -0.15 7.22
C PRO A 52 4.93 -0.86 8.21
N TYR A 53 4.53 -2.09 7.89
CA TYR A 53 3.81 -2.94 8.85
C TYR A 53 4.72 -3.39 10.00
N ASP A 54 5.98 -3.70 9.68
CA ASP A 54 7.04 -3.96 10.64
C ASP A 54 8.26 -3.07 10.31
N SER A 55 8.48 -2.07 11.17
CA SER A 55 9.58 -1.11 11.01
C SER A 55 10.98 -1.72 11.19
N SER A 56 11.07 -2.94 11.75
CA SER A 56 12.35 -3.66 11.84
C SER A 56 12.76 -4.32 10.53
N MET A 57 11.81 -4.49 9.59
CA MET A 57 11.99 -5.21 8.32
C MET A 57 11.91 -4.30 7.09
N MET A 58 11.30 -3.13 7.21
CA MET A 58 11.08 -2.22 6.09
C MET A 58 11.14 -0.75 6.54
N GLU A 59 11.68 0.09 5.66
CA GLU A 59 11.49 1.53 5.71
C GLU A 59 10.63 2.00 4.55
N VAL A 60 9.80 3.01 4.81
CA VAL A 60 8.89 3.63 3.85
C VAL A 60 9.04 5.13 3.95
N GLU A 61 9.06 5.80 2.80
CA GLU A 61 9.03 7.25 2.71
C GLU A 61 7.98 7.68 1.70
N MET A 62 7.11 8.60 2.11
CA MET A 62 6.11 9.18 1.24
C MET A 62 6.80 10.05 0.18
N LEU A 63 6.43 9.86 -1.07
CA LEU A 63 6.92 10.70 -2.16
C LEU A 63 5.89 11.80 -2.44
N SER A 64 6.40 12.98 -2.77
CA SER A 64 5.58 14.16 -3.12
C SER A 64 5.79 14.61 -4.57
N ASN A 65 6.42 13.77 -5.39
CA ASN A 65 6.77 14.10 -6.77
C ASN A 65 5.63 13.85 -7.77
N ALA A 66 4.54 13.19 -7.36
CA ALA A 66 3.37 12.95 -8.17
C ALA A 66 2.15 13.78 -7.68
N PRO A 67 1.76 14.86 -8.38
CA PRO A 67 0.60 15.66 -8.01
C PRO A 67 -0.69 14.83 -7.95
N GLY A 68 -1.46 14.98 -6.87
CA GLY A 68 -2.73 14.28 -6.69
C GLY A 68 -2.61 12.82 -6.23
N TYR A 69 -1.42 12.37 -5.84
CA TYR A 69 -1.22 11.10 -5.16
C TYR A 69 -1.33 11.22 -3.63
N ASN A 70 -1.30 10.07 -2.95
CA ASN A 70 -1.46 9.94 -1.50
C ASN A 70 -2.80 10.50 -1.00
N ARG A 71 -3.87 10.10 -1.71
CA ARG A 71 -5.24 10.52 -1.42
C ARG A 71 -6.24 9.40 -1.66
N TYR A 72 -7.41 9.54 -1.05
CA TYR A 72 -8.53 8.62 -1.17
C TYR A 72 -9.80 9.35 -1.63
N ASN A 73 -10.47 8.81 -2.66
CA ASN A 73 -11.78 9.26 -3.11
C ASN A 73 -12.81 8.13 -2.91
N PRO A 74 -13.75 8.27 -1.96
CA PRO A 74 -14.74 7.23 -1.66
C PRO A 74 -15.91 7.14 -2.65
N SER A 75 -16.02 8.08 -3.59
CA SER A 75 -17.22 8.23 -4.41
C SER A 75 -16.92 8.79 -5.80
N LEU A 76 -15.83 8.32 -6.42
CA LEU A 76 -15.55 8.67 -7.80
C LEU A 76 -16.63 8.03 -8.69
N VAL A 77 -17.38 8.84 -9.42
CA VAL A 77 -18.37 8.36 -10.39
C VAL A 77 -17.71 8.35 -11.76
N GLN A 78 -17.67 7.19 -12.40
CA GLN A 78 -17.17 7.03 -13.76
C GLN A 78 -18.23 6.34 -14.61
N GLY A 79 -18.97 7.13 -15.40
CA GLY A 79 -20.17 6.66 -16.09
C GLY A 79 -21.29 6.36 -15.09
N LEU A 80 -21.79 5.13 -15.09
CA LEU A 80 -22.85 4.65 -14.18
C LEU A 80 -22.31 3.97 -12.92
N THR A 81 -20.99 3.85 -12.80
CA THR A 81 -20.36 3.07 -11.72
C THR A 81 -19.79 3.99 -10.65
N LYS A 82 -20.08 3.67 -9.38
CA LYS A 82 -19.43 4.30 -8.22
C LYS A 82 -18.16 3.52 -7.87
N GLN A 83 -17.07 4.23 -7.67
CA GLN A 83 -15.77 3.66 -7.35
C GLN A 83 -15.20 4.32 -6.10
N ARG A 84 -14.52 3.50 -5.29
CA ARG A 84 -13.58 3.96 -4.27
C ARG A 84 -12.17 3.85 -4.86
N VAL A 85 -11.44 4.95 -4.86
CA VAL A 85 -10.11 5.03 -5.49
C VAL A 85 -9.08 5.53 -4.50
N LEU A 86 -7.96 4.83 -4.44
CA LEU A 86 -6.82 5.14 -3.59
C LEU A 86 -5.60 5.33 -4.50
N TRP A 87 -4.95 6.48 -4.39
CA TRP A 87 -3.71 6.80 -5.11
C TRP A 87 -2.56 6.82 -4.11
N LEU A 88 -1.48 6.09 -4.40
CA LEU A 88 -0.33 5.91 -3.53
C LEU A 88 0.96 6.22 -4.28
N ASN A 89 1.83 7.00 -3.64
CA ASN A 89 3.14 7.36 -4.16
C ASN A 89 4.13 7.41 -2.99
N TYR A 90 4.99 6.39 -2.91
CA TYR A 90 5.95 6.21 -1.83
C TYR A 90 7.15 5.44 -2.36
N ARG A 91 8.26 5.47 -1.63
CA ARG A 91 9.39 4.57 -1.83
C ARG A 91 9.58 3.70 -0.61
N PHE A 92 10.14 2.52 -0.82
CA PHE A 92 10.43 1.60 0.27
C PHE A 92 11.76 0.91 0.05
N ARG A 93 12.37 0.45 1.14
CA ARG A 93 13.50 -0.49 1.12
C ARG A 93 13.29 -1.55 2.18
N GLN A 94 13.68 -2.78 1.84
CA GLN A 94 13.52 -3.94 2.72
C GLN A 94 14.87 -4.30 3.32
N LYS A 95 14.84 -4.74 4.57
CA LYS A 95 15.98 -5.35 5.23
C LYS A 95 16.19 -6.75 4.67
N ASN A 96 17.42 -7.08 4.32
CA ASN A 96 17.82 -8.43 3.98
C ASN A 96 17.84 -9.26 5.27
N VAL A 97 17.12 -10.39 5.27
CA VAL A 97 16.97 -11.26 6.45
C VAL A 97 18.26 -11.99 6.82
N THR A 98 19.18 -12.16 5.87
CA THR A 98 20.46 -12.85 6.08
C THR A 98 21.55 -11.88 6.52
N THR A 99 21.66 -10.71 5.88
CA THR A 99 22.72 -9.74 6.20
C THR A 99 22.31 -8.71 7.24
N GLY A 100 21.01 -8.49 7.45
CA GLY A 100 20.49 -7.44 8.33
C GLY A 100 20.62 -6.03 7.76
N GLU A 101 21.04 -5.88 6.51
CA GLU A 101 21.21 -4.56 5.88
C GLU A 101 20.00 -4.19 5.02
N PHE A 102 19.70 -2.90 4.92
CA PHE A 102 18.67 -2.42 4.00
C PHE A 102 19.20 -2.41 2.57
N GLY A 103 18.40 -2.94 1.65
CA GLY A 103 18.66 -2.83 0.22
C GLY A 103 18.40 -1.43 -0.34
N SER A 104 18.45 -1.32 -1.67
CA SER A 104 18.15 -0.09 -2.39
C SER A 104 16.68 0.32 -2.26
N TRP A 105 16.45 1.64 -2.31
CA TRP A 105 15.11 2.22 -2.43
C TRP A 105 14.46 1.80 -3.74
N ARG A 106 13.15 1.52 -3.67
CA ARG A 106 12.28 1.25 -4.81
C ARG A 106 11.04 2.11 -4.71
N ASP A 107 10.74 2.80 -5.80
CA ASP A 107 9.57 3.68 -5.89
C ASP A 107 8.33 2.87 -6.26
N VAL A 108 7.19 3.28 -5.70
CA VAL A 108 5.87 2.69 -5.93
C VAL A 108 4.93 3.83 -6.27
N GLU A 109 4.33 3.73 -7.44
CA GLU A 109 3.19 4.53 -7.87
C GLU A 109 2.04 3.57 -8.18
N GLU A 110 0.99 3.59 -7.35
CA GLU A 110 -0.11 2.65 -7.41
C GLU A 110 -1.47 3.33 -7.35
N ARG A 111 -2.43 2.79 -8.10
CA ARG A 111 -3.84 3.18 -8.05
C ARG A 111 -4.70 1.94 -7.80
N LEU A 112 -5.35 1.91 -6.63
CA LEU A 112 -6.27 0.85 -6.25
C LEU A 112 -7.70 1.33 -6.47
N ILE A 113 -8.50 0.52 -7.16
CA ILE A 113 -9.89 0.83 -7.49
C ILE A 113 -10.74 -0.30 -6.93
N ARG A 114 -11.74 0.05 -6.12
CA ARG A 114 -12.81 -0.85 -5.70
C ARG A 114 -14.10 -0.37 -6.36
N ILE A 115 -14.64 -1.20 -7.24
CA ILE A 115 -15.95 -0.99 -7.85
C ILE A 115 -17.00 -1.32 -6.79
N GLU A 116 -17.93 -0.40 -6.59
CA GLU A 116 -19.10 -0.63 -5.74
C GLU A 116 -20.28 -0.94 -6.67
N GLU A 117 -20.90 -2.11 -6.49
CA GLU A 117 -22.15 -2.50 -7.15
C GLU A 117 -23.36 -1.76 -6.56
#